data_AF-A0AAP6D038-F1
#
_entry.id   AF-A0AAP6D038-F1
#
_cell.length_a   1.000
_cell.length_b   1.000
_cell.length_c   1.000
_cell.angle_alpha   90.00
_cell.angle_beta   90.00
_cell.angle_gamma   90.00
#
_symmetry.space_group_name_H-M   'P 1'
#
loop_
_entity.id
_entity.type
_entity.pdbx_description
1 polymer ?
#
loop_
_entity_poly.entity_id
_entity_poly.type
_entity_poly.pdbx_seq_one_letter_code
_entity_poly.pdbx_strand_id
1 'polypeptide(L)'
;STYEEKAIKSAYDKIKGSAVNPVLREGNSDRRAPLSVKNYAKKNPHSMGAWSSDSKSHVSSMAGDDFFGSEKSTTISGATEVKIEFVGEDGSVKELKSAFPLLDKEVIDSSVLKKKALVEFFEKEIADAKEQDVLLSLHMKATMMKVSDPVIFGHAVKVYYKDVFAKYGKLFEELGVDVNNGLGDVYSKIESLPAARKEEIEAAIQAVYQTQPELAMVDSDRGITNLHVPSDIIVDASMPAMLRSSGQMWGPDGKQKDTKAMIPDRCYAGIYQAVIDFCKEHGA
;
A
#
# COMPACT_ATOMS: atom_id res chain seq x y z
N SER A 1 10.30 20.27 18.08
CA SER A 1 10.64 18.95 18.64
C SER A 1 11.02 19.03 20.11
N THR A 2 10.07 19.35 20.98
CA THR A 2 10.24 19.31 22.43
C THR A 2 10.04 17.88 22.97
N TYR A 3 10.46 17.63 24.22
CA TYR A 3 10.15 16.38 24.92
C TYR A 3 8.62 16.15 25.00
N GLU A 4 7.86 17.22 25.17
CA GLU A 4 6.40 17.22 25.23
C GLU A 4 5.76 16.75 23.91
N GLU A 5 6.21 17.25 22.76
CA GLU A 5 5.72 16.79 21.46
C GLU A 5 6.00 15.30 21.22
N LYS A 6 7.15 14.80 21.66
CA LYS A 6 7.47 13.36 21.57
C LYS A 6 6.55 12.51 22.44
N ALA A 7 6.23 12.98 23.66
CA ALA A 7 5.32 12.29 24.56
C ALA A 7 3.88 12.26 24.00
N ILE A 8 3.40 13.38 23.47
CA ILE A 8 2.09 13.49 22.80
C ILE A 8 2.02 12.54 21.61
N LYS A 9 3.05 12.54 20.75
CA LYS A 9 3.11 11.63 19.60
C LYS A 9 3.07 10.17 20.04
N SER A 10 3.82 9.80 21.07
CA SER A 10 3.83 8.44 21.62
C SER A 10 2.45 8.01 22.14
N ALA A 11 1.71 8.91 22.78
CA ALA A 11 0.35 8.64 23.24
C ALA A 11 -0.60 8.37 22.05
N TYR A 12 -0.60 9.23 21.03
CA TYR A 12 -1.44 9.03 19.83
C TYR A 12 -1.01 7.80 19.01
N ASP A 13 0.28 7.48 18.97
CA ASP A 13 0.80 6.32 18.26
C ASP A 13 0.28 4.99 18.84
N LYS A 14 -0.13 4.96 20.11
CA LYS A 14 -0.82 3.81 20.74
C LYS A 14 -2.28 3.68 20.32
N ILE A 15 -2.94 4.80 20.01
CA ILE A 15 -4.37 4.85 19.66
C ILE A 15 -4.58 4.62 18.16
N LYS A 16 -3.69 5.12 17.31
CA LYS A 16 -3.82 5.03 15.85
C LYS A 16 -3.53 3.62 15.32
N GLY A 17 -4.18 3.31 14.18
CA GLY A 17 -4.09 2.02 13.48
C GLY A 17 -5.02 0.97 14.07
N SER A 18 -4.70 -0.33 13.93
CA SER A 18 -5.51 -1.41 14.50
C SER A 18 -5.20 -1.61 16.00
N ALA A 19 -5.68 -0.71 16.86
CA ALA A 19 -5.43 -0.75 18.30
C ALA A 19 -6.37 -1.67 19.08
N VAL A 20 -7.55 -2.00 18.52
CA VAL A 20 -8.58 -2.80 19.21
C VAL A 20 -8.38 -4.30 18.99
N ASN A 21 -8.19 -4.72 17.73
CA ASN A 21 -8.11 -6.15 17.39
C ASN A 21 -6.99 -6.90 18.14
N PRO A 22 -5.76 -6.37 18.28
CA PRO A 22 -4.69 -7.06 19.00
C PRO A 22 -4.98 -7.26 20.49
N VAL A 23 -5.90 -6.47 21.07
CA VAL A 23 -6.29 -6.58 22.49
C VAL A 23 -7.44 -7.58 22.68
N LEU A 24 -8.36 -7.68 21.72
CA LEU A 24 -9.53 -8.56 21.84
C LEU A 24 -9.29 -9.99 21.35
N ARG A 25 -8.27 -10.22 20.51
CA ARG A 25 -8.00 -11.52 19.87
C ARG A 25 -7.08 -12.41 20.73
N GLU A 26 -7.54 -12.74 21.92
CA GLU A 26 -6.88 -13.69 22.85
C GLU A 26 -7.15 -15.16 22.44
N GLY A 27 -7.07 -15.46 21.14
CA GLY A 27 -7.39 -16.75 20.55
C GLY A 27 -7.33 -16.75 19.03
N ASN A 28 -7.46 -17.94 18.43
CA ASN A 28 -7.46 -18.12 16.98
C ASN A 28 -8.82 -17.77 16.34
N SER A 29 -8.88 -17.69 15.01
CA SER A 29 -10.10 -17.37 14.28
C SER A 29 -10.71 -18.60 13.59
N ASP A 30 -11.97 -18.93 13.91
CA ASP A 30 -12.87 -19.73 13.05
C ASP A 30 -13.75 -18.77 12.25
N ARG A 31 -13.51 -18.67 10.94
CA ARG A 31 -14.29 -17.81 10.04
C ARG A 31 -14.84 -18.62 8.88
N ARG A 32 -16.17 -18.72 8.81
CA ARG A 32 -16.91 -19.45 7.78
C ARG A 32 -18.27 -18.82 7.54
N ALA A 33 -18.76 -18.89 6.29
CA ALA A 33 -20.11 -18.47 5.97
C ALA A 33 -21.12 -19.49 6.54
N PRO A 34 -22.13 -19.07 7.32
CA PRO A 34 -23.19 -19.95 7.78
C PRO A 34 -23.97 -20.56 6.61
N LEU A 35 -24.46 -21.79 6.77
CA LEU A 35 -25.19 -22.50 5.72
C LEU A 35 -26.45 -21.74 5.25
N SER A 36 -27.16 -21.09 6.17
CA SER A 36 -28.32 -20.24 5.85
C SER A 36 -27.96 -19.11 4.89
N VAL A 37 -26.84 -18.41 5.14
CA VAL A 37 -26.33 -17.33 4.29
C VAL A 37 -25.89 -17.87 2.94
N LYS A 38 -25.21 -19.02 2.89
CA LYS A 38 -24.82 -19.65 1.61
C LYS A 38 -26.03 -20.07 0.79
N ASN A 39 -27.06 -20.64 1.41
CA ASN A 39 -28.30 -21.02 0.74
C ASN A 39 -29.08 -19.80 0.23
N TYR A 40 -29.05 -18.69 0.96
CA TYR A 40 -29.62 -17.44 0.50
C TYR A 40 -28.90 -16.92 -0.75
N ALA A 41 -27.57 -16.90 -0.76
CA ALA A 41 -26.78 -16.45 -1.91
C ALA A 41 -27.00 -17.34 -3.16
N LYS A 42 -27.23 -18.64 -2.98
CA LYS A 42 -27.58 -19.54 -4.11
C LYS A 42 -28.95 -19.19 -4.72
N LYS A 43 -29.92 -18.81 -3.90
CA LYS A 43 -31.27 -18.42 -4.35
C LYS A 43 -31.34 -16.99 -4.87
N ASN A 44 -30.43 -16.13 -4.41
CA ASN A 44 -30.36 -14.72 -4.78
C ASN A 44 -28.91 -14.37 -5.17
N PRO A 45 -28.46 -14.77 -6.37
CA PRO A 45 -27.10 -14.49 -6.82
C PRO A 45 -26.85 -12.99 -6.89
N HIS A 46 -25.72 -12.56 -6.33
CA HIS A 46 -25.25 -11.19 -6.49
C HIS A 46 -24.56 -11.02 -7.84
N SER A 47 -24.43 -9.79 -8.32
CA SER A 47 -23.73 -9.51 -9.57
C SER A 47 -22.28 -9.99 -9.52
N MET A 48 -21.83 -10.64 -10.59
CA MET A 48 -20.46 -11.02 -10.87
C MET A 48 -20.12 -10.52 -12.27
N GLY A 49 -19.07 -9.71 -12.38
CA GLY A 49 -18.61 -9.19 -13.67
C GLY A 49 -18.03 -10.31 -14.52
N ALA A 50 -18.36 -10.33 -15.81
CA ALA A 50 -17.88 -11.34 -16.74
C ALA A 50 -16.36 -11.20 -16.95
N TRP A 51 -15.64 -12.32 -16.87
CA TRP A 51 -14.20 -12.35 -17.14
C TRP A 51 -13.93 -12.68 -18.61
N SER A 52 -12.96 -11.96 -19.18
CA SER A 52 -12.42 -12.24 -20.51
C SER A 52 -11.07 -12.93 -20.39
N SER A 53 -10.82 -13.95 -21.23
CA SER A 53 -9.50 -14.56 -21.36
C SER A 53 -8.44 -13.59 -21.85
N ASP A 54 -8.87 -12.54 -22.57
CA ASP A 54 -7.99 -11.49 -23.11
C ASP A 54 -7.79 -10.33 -22.12
N SER A 55 -8.31 -10.44 -20.89
CA SER A 55 -8.09 -9.41 -19.86
C SER A 55 -6.60 -9.19 -19.64
N LYS A 56 -6.19 -7.92 -19.62
CA LYS A 56 -4.83 -7.49 -19.31
C LYS A 56 -4.59 -7.33 -17.81
N SER A 57 -5.63 -7.46 -16.97
CA SER A 57 -5.49 -7.29 -15.53
C SER A 57 -4.56 -8.34 -14.92
N HIS A 58 -3.70 -7.91 -14.03
CA HIS A 58 -2.73 -8.77 -13.33
C HIS A 58 -2.22 -8.09 -12.07
N VAL A 59 -1.65 -8.89 -11.17
CA VAL A 59 -0.89 -8.43 -10.02
C VAL A 59 0.57 -8.26 -10.41
N SER A 60 1.17 -7.15 -9.98
CA SER A 60 2.61 -6.92 -10.06
C SER A 60 3.21 -6.91 -8.66
N SER A 61 4.26 -7.71 -8.45
CA SER A 61 5.06 -7.74 -7.22
C SER A 61 6.55 -7.66 -7.53
N MET A 62 7.37 -7.34 -6.54
CA MET A 62 8.83 -7.33 -6.66
C MET A 62 9.36 -8.74 -7.00
N ALA A 63 10.52 -8.82 -7.64
CA ALA A 63 11.16 -10.10 -8.01
C ALA A 63 12.17 -10.61 -6.97
N GLY A 64 12.52 -9.78 -5.98
CA GLY A 64 13.62 -9.95 -5.05
C GLY A 64 13.63 -8.78 -4.06
N ASP A 65 14.46 -8.88 -3.02
CA ASP A 65 14.74 -7.76 -2.10
C ASP A 65 13.50 -7.15 -1.39
N ASP A 66 12.41 -7.90 -1.34
CA ASP A 66 11.23 -7.62 -0.55
C ASP A 66 11.29 -8.34 0.81
N PHE A 67 10.21 -8.28 1.61
CA PHE A 67 10.21 -8.98 2.89
C PHE A 67 10.29 -10.49 2.67
N PHE A 68 9.53 -11.02 1.70
CA PHE A 68 9.56 -12.43 1.33
C PHE A 68 10.98 -12.92 0.99
N GLY A 69 11.70 -12.17 0.15
CA GLY A 69 13.03 -12.57 -0.35
C GLY A 69 14.16 -12.43 0.66
N SER A 70 13.92 -11.76 1.78
CA SER A 70 14.94 -11.47 2.81
C SER A 70 14.63 -12.09 4.17
N GLU A 71 13.49 -12.76 4.31
CA GLU A 71 13.03 -13.32 5.58
C GLU A 71 14.02 -14.35 6.13
N LYS A 72 14.26 -14.25 7.44
CA LYS A 72 14.95 -15.24 8.25
C LYS A 72 14.11 -15.50 9.48
N SER A 73 13.97 -16.77 9.82
CA SER A 73 13.18 -17.25 10.95
C SER A 73 14.04 -18.11 11.87
N THR A 74 13.74 -18.09 13.16
CA THR A 74 14.28 -19.05 14.12
C THR A 74 13.30 -19.35 15.23
N THR A 75 13.41 -20.56 15.80
CA THR A 75 12.67 -20.97 17.00
C THR A 75 13.59 -20.90 18.21
N ILE A 76 13.18 -20.15 19.21
CA ILE A 76 13.96 -19.92 20.43
C ILE A 76 14.01 -21.19 21.29
N SER A 77 15.18 -21.47 21.86
CA SER A 77 15.40 -22.57 22.81
C SER A 77 15.73 -22.02 24.18
N GLY A 78 14.82 -22.22 25.13
CA GLY A 78 14.83 -21.60 26.45
C GLY A 78 14.36 -20.14 26.41
N ALA A 79 13.66 -19.70 27.45
CA ALA A 79 13.27 -18.29 27.57
C ALA A 79 14.53 -17.39 27.66
N THR A 80 14.53 -16.27 26.94
CA THR A 80 15.67 -15.36 26.83
C THR A 80 15.20 -13.93 26.63
N GLU A 81 16.12 -12.96 26.70
CA GLU A 81 15.88 -11.59 26.23
C GLU A 81 16.71 -11.29 24.99
N VAL A 82 16.16 -10.49 24.09
CA VAL A 82 16.85 -10.01 22.89
C VAL A 82 16.67 -8.50 22.76
N LYS A 83 17.59 -7.83 22.05
CA LYS A 83 17.49 -6.43 21.65
C LYS A 83 17.72 -6.31 20.15
N ILE A 84 17.27 -5.21 19.54
CA ILE A 84 17.49 -4.94 18.11
C ILE A 84 18.41 -3.74 17.98
N GLU A 85 19.54 -3.94 17.31
CA GLU A 85 20.57 -2.93 17.10
C GLU A 85 20.92 -2.81 15.62
N PHE A 86 21.25 -1.59 15.20
CA PHE A 86 21.87 -1.31 13.91
C PHE A 86 23.35 -1.04 14.14
N VAL A 87 24.22 -1.80 13.45
CA VAL A 87 25.65 -1.57 13.43
C VAL A 87 26.01 -0.91 12.10
N GLY A 88 26.48 0.34 12.17
CA GLY A 88 26.91 1.11 11.01
C GLY A 88 28.20 0.56 10.39
N GLU A 89 28.46 0.92 9.14
CA GLU A 89 29.70 0.52 8.44
C GLU A 89 30.97 1.08 9.12
N ASP A 90 30.82 2.18 9.87
CA ASP A 90 31.86 2.79 10.71
C ASP A 90 32.03 2.10 12.07
N GLY A 91 31.24 1.06 12.35
CA GLY A 91 31.21 0.35 13.63
C GLY A 91 30.35 1.02 14.71
N SER A 92 29.69 2.14 14.42
CA SER A 92 28.78 2.77 15.38
C SER A 92 27.58 1.86 15.66
N VAL A 93 27.17 1.75 16.93
CA VAL A 93 26.02 0.92 17.32
C VAL A 93 24.87 1.84 17.74
N LYS A 94 23.73 1.65 17.10
CA LYS A 94 22.48 2.34 17.42
C LYS A 94 21.43 1.33 17.87
N GLU A 95 20.95 1.46 19.09
CA GLU A 95 19.80 0.70 19.55
C GLU A 95 18.53 1.14 18.79
N LEU A 96 17.83 0.18 18.20
CA LEU A 96 16.55 0.37 17.53
C LEU A 96 15.37 -0.02 18.43
N LYS A 97 15.56 -1.08 19.21
CA LYS A 97 14.61 -1.54 20.23
C LYS A 97 15.38 -2.09 21.43
N SER A 98 15.09 -1.53 22.60
CA SER A 98 15.60 -2.00 23.89
C SER A 98 15.24 -3.47 24.12
N ALA A 99 15.94 -4.11 25.06
CA ALA A 99 15.73 -5.52 25.38
C ALA A 99 14.26 -5.86 25.66
N PHE A 100 13.81 -7.02 25.15
CA PHE A 100 12.48 -7.57 25.36
C PHE A 100 12.54 -9.10 25.47
N PRO A 101 11.63 -9.71 26.26
CA PRO A 101 11.64 -11.15 26.50
C PRO A 101 11.08 -11.91 25.30
N LEU A 102 11.62 -13.11 25.09
CA LEU A 102 11.09 -14.16 24.22
C LEU A 102 10.87 -15.44 25.04
N LEU A 103 9.79 -16.15 24.74
CA LEU A 103 9.43 -17.41 25.39
C LEU A 103 10.24 -18.59 24.84
N ASP A 104 10.33 -19.68 25.61
CA ASP A 104 10.80 -20.95 25.05
C ASP A 104 9.86 -21.39 23.92
N LYS A 105 10.44 -21.80 22.79
CA LYS A 105 9.75 -22.19 21.55
C LYS A 105 9.00 -21.07 20.83
N GLU A 106 9.20 -19.81 21.22
CA GLU A 106 8.72 -18.69 20.42
C GLU A 106 9.41 -18.67 19.05
N VAL A 107 8.66 -18.39 18.00
CA VAL A 107 9.21 -18.16 16.65
C VAL A 107 9.37 -16.65 16.48
N ILE A 108 10.56 -16.23 16.06
CA ILE A 108 10.85 -14.84 15.73
C ILE A 108 11.45 -14.76 14.33
N ASP A 109 10.98 -13.78 13.58
CA ASP A 109 11.35 -13.56 12.19
C ASP A 109 11.90 -12.15 11.99
N SER A 110 12.77 -12.00 11.00
CA SER A 110 13.27 -10.70 10.55
C SER A 110 13.34 -10.67 9.03
N SER A 111 12.94 -9.53 8.44
CA SER A 111 12.96 -9.31 7.00
C SER A 111 13.17 -7.83 6.71
N VAL A 112 13.61 -7.51 5.48
CA VAL A 112 13.87 -6.14 5.04
C VAL A 112 13.46 -5.92 3.59
N LEU A 113 12.58 -4.95 3.38
CA LEU A 113 12.26 -4.43 2.05
C LEU A 113 13.32 -3.40 1.63
N LYS A 114 14.08 -3.66 0.58
CA LYS A 114 15.11 -2.73 0.10
C LYS A 114 14.46 -1.57 -0.66
N LYS A 115 14.61 -0.35 -0.12
CA LYS A 115 14.13 0.89 -0.74
C LYS A 115 14.51 1.01 -2.22
N LYS A 116 15.77 0.72 -2.58
CA LYS A 116 16.27 0.84 -3.96
C LYS A 116 15.46 -0.05 -4.91
N ALA A 117 15.32 -1.34 -4.57
CA ALA A 117 14.54 -2.30 -5.35
C ALA A 117 13.05 -1.92 -5.41
N LEU A 118 12.48 -1.39 -4.32
CA LEU A 118 11.10 -0.90 -4.30
C LEU A 118 10.87 0.26 -5.28
N VAL A 119 11.78 1.23 -5.30
CA VAL A 119 11.69 2.39 -6.21
C VAL A 119 11.85 1.94 -7.67
N GLU A 120 12.83 1.09 -7.95
CA GLU A 120 13.03 0.51 -9.29
C GLU A 120 11.81 -0.30 -9.75
N PHE A 121 11.18 -1.04 -8.84
CA PHE A 121 9.92 -1.73 -9.09
C PHE A 121 8.81 -0.74 -9.48
N PHE A 122 8.58 0.31 -8.71
CA PHE A 122 7.54 1.29 -9.05
C PHE A 122 7.82 1.99 -10.39
N GLU A 123 9.07 2.38 -10.66
CA GLU A 123 9.44 3.01 -11.93
C GLU A 123 9.13 2.10 -13.12
N LYS A 124 9.51 0.82 -13.01
CA LYS A 124 9.24 -0.20 -14.03
C LYS A 124 7.74 -0.41 -14.23
N GLU A 125 6.99 -0.63 -13.15
CA GLU A 125 5.57 -0.98 -13.25
C GLU A 125 4.70 0.20 -13.71
N ILE A 126 5.09 1.44 -13.39
CA ILE A 126 4.46 2.66 -13.93
C ILE A 126 4.69 2.75 -15.44
N ALA A 127 5.92 2.54 -15.91
CA ALA A 127 6.22 2.57 -17.34
C ALA A 127 5.48 1.46 -18.12
N ASP A 128 5.47 0.26 -17.56
CA ASP A 128 4.81 -0.90 -18.17
C ASP A 128 3.28 -0.77 -18.20
N ALA A 129 2.65 -0.21 -17.15
CA ALA A 129 1.21 0.08 -17.16
C ALA A 129 0.82 1.05 -18.29
N LYS A 130 1.69 2.03 -18.56
CA LYS A 130 1.49 2.98 -19.66
C LYS A 130 1.61 2.31 -21.03
N GLU A 131 2.61 1.46 -21.21
CA GLU A 131 2.82 0.72 -22.46
C GLU A 131 1.66 -0.24 -22.75
N GLN A 132 1.14 -0.91 -21.71
CA GLN A 132 0.04 -1.86 -21.85
C GLN A 132 -1.35 -1.22 -21.94
N ASP A 133 -1.45 0.08 -21.69
CA ASP A 133 -2.70 0.84 -21.60
C ASP A 133 -3.69 0.22 -20.59
N VAL A 134 -3.21 0.02 -19.37
CA VAL A 134 -4.02 -0.44 -18.22
C VAL A 134 -3.98 0.60 -17.12
N LEU A 135 -5.00 0.61 -16.26
CA LEU A 135 -4.94 1.41 -15.04
C LEU A 135 -3.78 0.94 -14.17
N LEU A 136 -3.16 1.87 -13.48
CA LEU A 136 -2.21 1.58 -12.42
C LEU A 136 -2.93 1.66 -11.07
N SER A 137 -2.85 0.59 -10.28
CA SER A 137 -3.38 0.57 -8.91
C SER A 137 -2.36 0.03 -7.91
N LEU A 138 -2.41 0.53 -6.68
CA LEU A 138 -1.59 0.17 -5.53
C LEU A 138 -2.50 -0.31 -4.40
N HIS A 139 -2.28 -1.53 -3.94
CA HIS A 139 -3.12 -2.18 -2.94
C HIS A 139 -2.30 -2.48 -1.68
N MET A 140 -2.55 -1.72 -0.62
CA MET A 140 -1.80 -1.79 0.65
C MET A 140 -2.74 -1.92 1.85
N LYS A 141 -2.20 -2.04 3.07
CA LYS A 141 -2.99 -2.10 4.30
C LYS A 141 -2.55 -1.03 5.32
N ALA A 142 -2.39 0.21 4.85
CA ALA A 142 -1.75 1.31 5.56
C ALA A 142 -2.27 1.62 6.97
N THR A 143 -3.58 1.43 7.21
CA THR A 143 -4.15 1.65 8.56
C THR A 143 -3.73 0.56 9.55
N MET A 144 -3.66 -0.70 9.11
CA MET A 144 -3.27 -1.81 9.98
C MET A 144 -1.74 -1.84 10.13
N MET A 145 -1.04 -1.77 9.01
CA MET A 145 0.42 -1.75 8.91
C MET A 145 0.96 -0.32 9.05
N LYS A 146 0.66 0.32 10.18
CA LYS A 146 0.82 1.77 10.43
C LYS A 146 2.25 2.35 10.30
N VAL A 147 3.26 1.51 10.05
CA VAL A 147 4.66 1.92 9.91
C VAL A 147 5.19 1.59 8.53
N SER A 148 5.11 0.34 8.08
CA SER A 148 5.67 -0.10 6.79
C SER A 148 4.92 0.49 5.60
N ASP A 149 3.60 0.31 5.59
CA ASP A 149 2.80 0.55 4.39
C ASP A 149 2.67 2.03 4.03
N PRO A 150 2.53 2.98 4.98
CA PRO A 150 2.62 4.41 4.66
C PRO A 150 3.95 4.81 3.99
N VAL A 151 5.07 4.18 4.39
CA VAL A 151 6.40 4.46 3.78
C VAL A 151 6.46 3.90 2.35
N ILE A 152 5.96 2.68 2.13
CA ILE A 152 5.86 2.08 0.81
C ILE A 152 4.96 2.93 -0.10
N PHE A 153 3.81 3.36 0.41
CA PHE A 153 2.87 4.23 -0.30
C PHE A 153 3.51 5.58 -0.67
N GLY A 154 4.21 6.23 0.28
CA GLY A 154 4.92 7.47 0.02
C GLY A 154 6.00 7.35 -1.05
N HIS A 155 6.65 6.19 -1.17
CA HIS A 155 7.56 5.92 -2.28
C HIS A 155 6.83 5.83 -3.63
N ALA A 156 5.69 5.15 -3.71
CA ALA A 156 4.89 5.11 -4.94
C ALA A 156 4.44 6.52 -5.38
N VAL A 157 3.98 7.35 -4.43
CA VAL A 157 3.61 8.75 -4.71
C VAL A 157 4.82 9.54 -5.23
N LYS A 158 5.98 9.46 -4.56
CA LYS A 158 7.19 10.16 -5.03
C LYS A 158 7.64 9.74 -6.41
N VAL A 159 7.55 8.46 -6.75
CA VAL A 159 7.95 7.95 -8.07
C VAL A 159 6.95 8.40 -9.14
N TYR A 160 5.65 8.30 -8.88
CA TYR A 160 4.62 8.69 -9.84
C TYR A 160 4.68 10.19 -10.16
N TYR A 161 4.82 11.04 -9.14
CA TYR A 161 4.90 12.50 -9.27
C TYR A 161 6.35 13.04 -9.22
N LYS A 162 7.33 12.25 -9.68
CA LYS A 162 8.77 12.55 -9.51
C LYS A 162 9.17 13.96 -9.98
N ASP A 163 8.61 14.43 -11.09
CA ASP A 163 8.95 15.73 -11.67
C ASP A 163 8.44 16.89 -10.80
N VAL A 164 7.28 16.72 -10.17
CA VAL A 164 6.71 17.68 -9.21
C VAL A 164 7.59 17.75 -7.96
N PHE A 165 7.97 16.60 -7.40
CA PHE A 165 8.85 16.56 -6.23
C PHE A 165 10.28 17.04 -6.54
N ALA A 166 10.78 16.83 -7.76
CA ALA A 166 12.05 17.39 -8.20
C ALA A 166 12.01 18.93 -8.27
N LYS A 167 10.90 19.50 -8.76
CA LYS A 167 10.74 20.96 -8.89
C LYS A 167 10.42 21.66 -7.57
N TYR A 168 9.55 21.08 -6.74
CA TYR A 168 9.00 21.74 -5.54
C TYR A 168 9.42 21.09 -4.21
N GLY A 169 10.32 20.10 -4.22
CA GLY A 169 10.69 19.33 -3.02
C GLY A 169 11.11 20.19 -1.83
N LYS A 170 11.93 21.23 -2.04
CA LYS A 170 12.33 22.16 -0.96
C LYS A 170 11.13 22.90 -0.36
N LEU A 171 10.22 23.38 -1.21
CA LEU A 171 9.01 24.05 -0.76
C LEU A 171 8.10 23.08 0.02
N PHE A 172 7.96 21.84 -0.45
CA PHE A 172 7.20 20.82 0.26
C PHE A 172 7.80 20.47 1.62
N GLU A 173 9.13 20.45 1.76
CA GLU A 173 9.82 20.32 3.04
C GLU A 173 9.51 21.51 3.97
N GLU A 174 9.56 22.74 3.47
CA GLU A 174 9.24 23.96 4.23
C GLU A 174 7.77 23.98 4.69
N LEU A 175 6.85 23.50 3.87
CA LEU A 175 5.42 23.39 4.18
C LEU A 175 5.09 22.19 5.09
N GLY A 176 6.07 21.32 5.36
CA GLY A 176 5.87 20.12 6.16
C GLY A 176 4.94 19.10 5.51
N VAL A 177 5.03 18.93 4.19
CA VAL A 177 4.33 17.86 3.45
C VAL A 177 4.84 16.50 3.92
N ASP A 178 3.93 15.63 4.33
CA ASP A 178 4.21 14.22 4.62
C ASP A 178 3.61 13.35 3.51
N VAL A 179 4.47 12.99 2.55
CA VAL A 179 4.08 12.17 1.40
C VAL A 179 3.55 10.78 1.79
N ASN A 180 3.84 10.30 3.00
CA ASN A 180 3.32 9.02 3.49
C ASN A 180 1.81 9.09 3.76
N ASN A 181 1.26 10.31 3.86
CA ASN A 181 -0.18 10.57 3.92
C ASN A 181 -0.82 10.78 2.54
N GLY A 182 -0.03 10.61 1.47
CA GLY A 182 -0.48 10.66 0.08
C GLY A 182 -0.51 12.04 -0.55
N LEU A 183 -0.96 12.10 -1.81
CA LEU A 183 -1.06 13.35 -2.57
C LEU A 183 -2.06 14.33 -1.94
N GLY A 184 -3.07 13.83 -1.21
CA GLY A 184 -4.01 14.68 -0.48
C GLY A 184 -3.32 15.59 0.54
N ASP A 185 -2.21 15.15 1.15
CA ASP A 185 -1.43 16.00 2.05
C ASP A 185 -0.76 17.16 1.30
N VAL A 186 -0.23 16.90 0.09
CA VAL A 186 0.30 17.97 -0.78
C VAL A 186 -0.77 19.03 -1.03
N TYR A 187 -1.96 18.62 -1.50
CA TYR A 187 -3.07 19.53 -1.75
C TYR A 187 -3.44 20.34 -0.50
N SER A 188 -3.54 19.68 0.66
CA SER A 188 -3.83 20.35 1.93
C SER A 188 -2.80 21.41 2.32
N LYS A 189 -1.49 21.12 2.14
CA LYS A 189 -0.42 22.05 2.51
C LYS A 189 -0.31 23.25 1.58
N ILE A 190 -0.55 23.07 0.28
CA ILE A 190 -0.46 24.17 -0.70
C ILE A 190 -1.61 25.18 -0.60
N GLU A 191 -2.71 24.87 0.11
CA GLU A 191 -3.79 25.83 0.39
C GLU A 191 -3.31 27.09 1.14
N SER A 192 -2.21 26.98 1.88
CA SER A 192 -1.61 28.11 2.60
C SER A 192 -0.81 29.07 1.70
N LEU A 193 -0.56 28.69 0.45
CA LEU A 193 0.23 29.47 -0.49
C LEU A 193 -0.60 30.56 -1.19
N PRO A 194 0.05 31.61 -1.73
CA PRO A 194 -0.61 32.52 -2.65
C PRO A 194 -1.21 31.77 -3.86
N ALA A 195 -2.38 32.21 -4.33
CA ALA A 195 -3.14 31.54 -5.40
C ALA A 195 -2.28 31.20 -6.64
N ALA A 196 -1.47 32.14 -7.12
CA ALA A 196 -0.59 31.91 -8.27
C ALA A 196 0.41 30.75 -8.07
N ARG A 197 0.93 30.56 -6.85
CA ARG A 197 1.84 29.46 -6.52
C ARG A 197 1.11 28.14 -6.37
N LYS A 198 -0.08 28.16 -5.76
CA LYS A 198 -0.96 26.99 -5.69
C LYS A 198 -1.31 26.49 -7.09
N GLU A 199 -1.82 27.37 -7.95
CA GLU A 199 -2.19 27.07 -9.34
C GLU A 199 -1.00 26.52 -10.16
N GLU A 200 0.21 27.07 -9.95
CA GLU A 200 1.43 26.57 -10.60
C GLU A 200 1.72 25.11 -10.23
N ILE A 201 1.59 24.75 -8.96
CA ILE A 201 1.83 23.39 -8.46
C ILE A 201 0.73 22.45 -8.93
N GLU A 202 -0.53 22.88 -8.87
CA GLU A 202 -1.67 22.09 -9.36
C GLU A 202 -1.53 21.79 -10.86
N ALA A 203 -1.14 22.78 -11.66
CA ALA A 203 -0.86 22.59 -13.09
C ALA A 203 0.29 21.61 -13.32
N ALA A 204 1.34 21.65 -12.50
CA ALA A 204 2.44 20.69 -12.57
C ALA A 204 1.99 19.26 -12.25
N ILE A 205 1.09 19.08 -11.26
CA ILE A 205 0.48 17.78 -10.95
C ILE A 205 -0.39 17.31 -12.12
N GLN A 206 -1.19 18.20 -12.72
CA GLN A 206 -2.00 17.86 -13.89
C GLN A 206 -1.16 17.42 -15.10
N ALA A 207 0.01 18.03 -15.31
CA ALA A 207 0.94 17.63 -16.36
C ALA A 207 1.49 16.20 -16.16
N VAL A 208 1.61 15.72 -14.91
CA VAL A 208 1.98 14.33 -14.62
C VAL A 208 0.92 13.37 -15.14
N TYR A 209 -0.38 13.65 -14.93
CA TYR A 209 -1.45 12.79 -15.41
C TYR A 209 -1.51 12.68 -16.94
N GLN A 210 -1.02 13.69 -17.67
CA GLN A 210 -0.94 13.65 -19.13
C GLN A 210 0.22 12.78 -19.65
N THR A 211 1.19 12.45 -18.80
CA THR A 211 2.42 11.75 -19.18
C THR A 211 2.57 10.38 -18.52
N GLN A 212 1.91 10.13 -17.40
CA GLN A 212 1.89 8.85 -16.68
C GLN A 212 0.71 7.97 -17.11
N PRO A 213 0.71 6.66 -16.80
CA PRO A 213 -0.49 5.84 -16.96
C PRO A 213 -1.63 6.36 -16.10
N GLU A 214 -2.87 6.13 -16.52
CA GLU A 214 -4.04 6.46 -15.72
C GLU A 214 -4.02 5.70 -14.38
N LEU A 215 -4.35 6.40 -13.29
CA LEU A 215 -4.52 5.78 -11.99
C LEU A 215 -5.94 5.24 -11.82
N ALA A 216 -6.07 4.15 -11.06
CA ALA A 216 -7.35 3.79 -10.51
C ALA A 216 -7.90 4.91 -9.60
N MET A 217 -9.21 5.10 -9.64
CA MET A 217 -9.92 6.15 -8.92
C MET A 217 -10.68 5.56 -7.73
N VAL A 218 -10.64 6.30 -6.62
CA VAL A 218 -11.54 6.10 -5.48
C VAL A 218 -12.88 6.78 -5.78
N ASP A 219 -12.82 7.98 -6.35
CA ASP A 219 -13.98 8.79 -6.75
C ASP A 219 -13.59 9.63 -7.98
N SER A 220 -14.02 9.21 -9.17
CA SER A 220 -13.67 9.88 -10.42
C SER A 220 -14.29 11.27 -10.55
N ASP A 221 -15.52 11.45 -10.08
CA ASP A 221 -16.23 12.74 -10.16
C ASP A 221 -15.55 13.82 -9.33
N ARG A 222 -14.90 13.42 -8.24
CA ARG A 222 -14.14 14.31 -7.36
C ARG A 222 -12.64 14.31 -7.62
N GLY A 223 -12.16 13.56 -8.62
CA GLY A 223 -10.74 13.46 -8.97
C GLY A 223 -9.88 12.76 -7.90
N ILE A 224 -10.48 11.96 -7.00
CA ILE A 224 -9.76 11.26 -5.94
C ILE A 224 -9.17 9.97 -6.51
N THR A 225 -7.86 9.97 -6.71
CA THR A 225 -7.07 8.83 -7.22
C THR A 225 -6.66 7.88 -6.08
N ASN A 226 -6.22 6.67 -6.44
CA ASN A 226 -5.62 5.69 -5.55
C ASN A 226 -4.43 6.23 -4.73
N LEU A 227 -3.73 7.26 -5.22
CA LEU A 227 -2.58 7.86 -4.55
C LEU A 227 -2.93 9.07 -3.67
N HIS A 228 -4.21 9.41 -3.50
CA HIS A 228 -4.64 10.53 -2.67
C HIS A 228 -4.45 10.27 -1.17
N VAL A 229 -4.98 9.15 -0.67
CA VAL A 229 -4.95 8.81 0.76
C VAL A 229 -4.58 7.33 0.92
N PRO A 230 -3.59 6.97 1.76
CA PRO A 230 -3.08 5.60 1.87
C PRO A 230 -4.09 4.59 2.42
N SER A 231 -5.16 5.05 3.07
CA SER A 231 -6.20 4.21 3.66
C SER A 231 -7.42 3.99 2.77
N ASP A 232 -7.51 4.63 1.60
CA ASP A 232 -8.73 4.54 0.76
C ASP A 232 -8.81 3.19 0.04
N ILE A 233 -7.68 2.69 -0.47
CA ILE A 233 -7.61 1.40 -1.18
C ILE A 233 -6.88 0.38 -0.30
N ILE A 234 -7.68 -0.44 0.40
CA ILE A 234 -7.19 -1.44 1.34
C ILE A 234 -7.17 -2.81 0.67
N VAL A 235 -6.01 -3.48 0.61
CA VAL A 235 -5.78 -4.70 -0.20
C VAL A 235 -6.80 -5.82 0.02
N ASP A 236 -7.21 -6.08 1.26
CA ASP A 236 -8.14 -7.18 1.59
C ASP A 236 -9.59 -6.90 1.20
N ALA A 237 -9.95 -5.65 0.90
CA ALA A 237 -11.26 -5.26 0.38
C ALA A 237 -11.22 -4.94 -1.11
N SER A 238 -10.20 -4.19 -1.54
CA SER A 238 -10.04 -3.73 -2.92
C SER A 238 -9.74 -4.85 -3.90
N MET A 239 -8.90 -5.83 -3.55
CA MET A 239 -8.60 -6.94 -4.46
C MET A 239 -9.84 -7.81 -4.72
N PRO A 240 -10.61 -8.27 -3.70
CA PRO A 240 -11.88 -8.97 -3.98
C PRO A 240 -12.91 -8.13 -4.77
N ALA A 241 -12.97 -6.81 -4.54
CA ALA A 241 -13.86 -5.93 -5.29
C ALA A 241 -13.49 -5.83 -6.78
N MET A 242 -12.19 -5.69 -7.08
CA MET A 242 -11.64 -5.71 -8.43
C MET A 242 -11.88 -7.06 -9.10
N LEU A 243 -11.59 -8.17 -8.41
CA LEU A 243 -11.80 -9.53 -8.92
C LEU A 243 -13.26 -9.80 -9.28
N ARG A 244 -14.20 -9.38 -8.42
CA ARG A 244 -15.64 -9.50 -8.66
C ARG A 244 -16.11 -8.64 -9.84
N SER A 245 -15.43 -7.55 -10.13
CA SER A 245 -15.80 -6.56 -11.15
C SER A 245 -15.03 -6.81 -12.45
N SER A 246 -15.02 -8.07 -12.93
CA SER A 246 -14.34 -8.46 -14.17
C SER A 246 -12.82 -8.27 -14.16
N GLY A 247 -12.20 -8.15 -12.97
CA GLY A 247 -10.78 -7.80 -12.84
C GLY A 247 -10.50 -6.31 -13.07
N GLN A 248 -11.50 -5.44 -13.01
CA GLN A 248 -11.37 -4.03 -13.40
C GLN A 248 -11.53 -3.07 -12.21
N MET A 249 -10.99 -1.86 -12.39
CA MET A 249 -11.18 -0.74 -11.46
C MET A 249 -11.68 0.50 -12.23
N TRP A 250 -12.16 1.50 -11.50
CA TRP A 250 -12.67 2.74 -12.09
C TRP A 250 -11.51 3.65 -12.52
N GLY A 251 -11.56 4.13 -13.75
CA GLY A 251 -10.62 5.10 -14.31
C GLY A 251 -11.10 6.55 -14.16
N PRO A 252 -10.30 7.53 -14.64
CA PRO A 252 -10.64 8.95 -14.56
C PRO A 252 -11.87 9.35 -15.38
N ASP A 253 -12.25 8.55 -16.39
CA ASP A 253 -13.44 8.75 -17.20
C ASP A 253 -14.74 8.20 -16.56
N GLY A 254 -14.64 7.69 -15.34
CA GLY A 254 -15.76 7.08 -14.62
C GLY A 254 -16.19 5.74 -15.19
N LYS A 255 -15.31 5.00 -15.87
CA LYS A 255 -15.58 3.65 -16.40
C LYS A 255 -14.60 2.62 -15.86
N GLN A 256 -15.02 1.36 -15.95
CA GLN A 256 -14.17 0.23 -15.58
C GLN A 256 -13.14 -0.07 -16.67
N LYS A 257 -11.89 -0.31 -16.26
CA LYS A 257 -10.78 -0.67 -17.14
C LYS A 257 -9.89 -1.69 -16.44
N ASP A 258 -9.25 -2.55 -17.23
CA ASP A 258 -8.25 -3.49 -16.75
C ASP A 258 -7.13 -2.76 -16.00
N THR A 259 -6.58 -3.40 -14.97
CA THR A 259 -5.63 -2.76 -14.07
C THR A 259 -4.43 -3.64 -13.77
N LYS A 260 -3.26 -3.00 -13.66
CA LYS A 260 -2.08 -3.54 -13.02
C LYS A 260 -2.17 -3.26 -11.52
N ALA A 261 -2.50 -4.29 -10.75
CA ALA A 261 -2.61 -4.24 -9.30
C ALA A 261 -1.24 -4.46 -8.64
N MET A 262 -0.55 -3.38 -8.29
CA MET A 262 0.72 -3.44 -7.58
C MET A 262 0.50 -3.88 -6.12
N ILE A 263 1.13 -4.99 -5.76
CA ILE A 263 1.28 -5.50 -4.40
C ILE A 263 2.78 -5.79 -4.24
N PRO A 264 3.59 -4.84 -3.73
CA PRO A 264 5.05 -4.92 -3.86
C PRO A 264 5.66 -6.19 -3.25
N ASP A 265 5.20 -6.61 -2.07
CA ASP A 265 5.74 -7.78 -1.39
C ASP A 265 5.10 -9.09 -1.85
N ARG A 266 5.93 -10.12 -2.07
CA ARG A 266 5.48 -11.40 -2.61
C ARG A 266 4.77 -12.33 -1.62
N CYS A 267 4.82 -12.09 -0.31
CA CYS A 267 4.24 -13.01 0.67
C CYS A 267 2.77 -13.35 0.39
N TYR A 268 2.01 -12.39 -0.14
CA TYR A 268 0.57 -12.55 -0.40
C TYR A 268 0.15 -12.09 -1.81
N ALA A 269 1.05 -11.57 -2.65
CA ALA A 269 0.67 -11.12 -3.99
C ALA A 269 0.20 -12.29 -4.87
N GLY A 270 0.91 -13.43 -4.82
CA GLY A 270 0.68 -14.57 -5.70
C GLY A 270 -0.71 -15.22 -5.55
N ILE A 271 -1.34 -15.15 -4.38
CA ILE A 271 -2.69 -15.70 -4.18
C ILE A 271 -3.74 -14.95 -5.01
N TYR A 272 -3.59 -13.64 -5.19
CA TYR A 272 -4.50 -12.86 -6.00
C TYR A 272 -4.26 -13.10 -7.49
N GLN A 273 -2.99 -13.19 -7.90
CA GLN A 273 -2.65 -13.53 -9.29
C GLN A 273 -3.26 -14.88 -9.69
N ALA A 274 -3.16 -15.90 -8.83
CA ALA A 274 -3.76 -17.21 -9.11
C ALA A 274 -5.28 -17.15 -9.33
N VAL A 275 -6.01 -16.27 -8.61
CA VAL A 275 -7.45 -16.07 -8.83
C VAL A 275 -7.72 -15.33 -10.14
N ILE A 276 -6.90 -14.32 -10.49
CA ILE A 276 -6.99 -13.65 -11.79
C ILE A 276 -6.82 -14.66 -12.92
N ASP A 277 -5.77 -15.47 -12.88
CA ASP A 277 -5.46 -16.46 -13.92
C ASP A 277 -6.60 -17.49 -14.04
N PHE A 278 -7.09 -17.98 -12.90
CA PHE A 278 -8.21 -18.90 -12.87
C PHE A 278 -9.47 -18.30 -13.50
N CYS A 279 -9.82 -17.04 -13.18
CA CYS A 279 -10.99 -16.38 -13.74
C CYS A 279 -10.85 -16.05 -15.23
N LYS A 280 -9.63 -15.75 -15.72
CA LYS A 280 -9.38 -15.60 -17.16
C LYS A 280 -9.60 -16.91 -17.91
N GLU A 281 -9.22 -18.04 -17.32
CA GLU A 281 -9.37 -19.36 -17.93
C GLU A 281 -10.82 -19.88 -17.87
N HIS A 282 -11.51 -19.65 -16.75
CA HIS A 282 -12.78 -20.33 -16.45
C HIS A 282 -14.00 -19.40 -16.38
N GLY A 283 -13.82 -18.09 -16.51
CA GLY A 283 -14.87 -17.11 -16.30
C GLY A 283 -15.07 -16.75 -14.81
N ALA A 284 -16.16 -16.03 -14.55
CA ALA A 284 -16.51 -15.48 -13.23
C ALA A 284 -17.04 -16.50 -12.22
#